data_AF-A0A374TBM9-F1
#
_entry.id   AF-A0A374TBM9-F1
#
_cell.length_a   1.000
_cell.length_b   1.000
_cell.length_c   1.000
_cell.angle_alpha   90.00
_cell.angle_beta   90.00
_cell.angle_gamma   90.00
#
_symmetry.space_group_name_H-M   'P 1'
#
loop_
_entity.id
_entity.type
_entity.pdbx_description
1 polymer ?
#
loop_
_entity_poly.entity_id
_entity_poly.type
_entity_poly.pdbx_seq_one_letter_code
_entity_poly.pdbx_strand_id
1 'polypeptide(L)'
;METKINVAAILKDKPQETKLYDLLYNIDVELDTICTTDTGTVVWCTNETDNNTTCLRGYSEFGTVRGGLNGLQILLPSKEMRDWNKFAWKKGDILVHKEGNVHIIFEGFDDDTYKTFHGKHYLLEYENSTERYEENDGYMQTSLFSKAKESDAQTYISTIEERLGGKLNRETLEIEKTQPEFKDGNIVFMKGIKLFANCIFILKGEYKDGDERAFYYAFYNADDKFAVAEYCNTKVHYSLRSATDSEKQQLFDALAKKGKTWDAEKKQIVDLKPKVELKPFDKVLCRNSKDDTWEADFFARLTRKEIDYTQSGKYLCVGDLWMYCIPYNEETAHLLGTTDDWKGGEG
;
A
#
# COMPACT_ATOMS: atom_id res chain seq x y z
N MET A 1 -11.97 22.10 37.59
CA MET A 1 -10.76 21.88 38.40
C MET A 1 -9.74 21.23 37.49
N GLU A 2 -8.60 21.86 37.25
CA GLU A 2 -7.51 21.21 36.51
C GLU A 2 -6.98 20.06 37.38
N THR A 3 -7.10 18.83 36.89
CA THR A 3 -6.50 17.67 37.56
C THR A 3 -4.98 17.80 37.46
N LYS A 4 -4.30 17.96 38.59
CA LYS A 4 -2.83 18.01 38.60
C LYS A 4 -2.26 16.69 38.10
N ILE A 5 -1.31 16.79 37.18
CA ILE A 5 -0.59 15.63 36.65
C ILE A 5 0.24 15.01 37.78
N ASN A 6 0.04 13.73 38.04
CA ASN A 6 0.84 12.98 39.00
C ASN A 6 2.16 12.57 38.34
N VAL A 7 3.23 13.30 38.66
CA VAL A 7 4.58 13.10 38.12
C VAL A 7 5.16 11.76 38.58
N ALA A 8 4.94 11.38 39.84
CA ALA A 8 5.39 10.09 40.34
C ALA A 8 4.76 8.92 39.58
N ALA A 9 3.49 9.02 39.21
CA ALA A 9 2.82 8.00 38.41
C ALA A 9 3.42 7.85 37.00
N ILE A 10 3.84 8.96 36.37
CA ILE A 10 4.50 8.93 35.06
C ILE A 10 5.92 8.34 35.15
N LEU A 11 6.65 8.69 36.21
CA LEU A 11 8.03 8.24 36.43
C LEU A 11 8.12 6.80 36.95
N LYS A 12 7.03 6.21 37.46
CA LYS A 12 7.02 4.86 38.06
C LYS A 12 7.58 3.77 37.15
N ASP A 13 7.31 3.87 35.86
CA ASP A 13 7.75 2.89 34.86
C ASP A 13 9.03 3.33 34.12
N LYS A 14 9.64 4.46 34.52
CA LYS A 14 10.87 4.99 33.90
C LYS A 14 12.10 4.37 34.58
N PRO A 15 13.20 4.15 33.83
CA PRO A 15 14.41 3.57 34.41
C PRO A 15 15.05 4.51 35.45
N GLN A 16 15.79 3.93 36.39
CA GLN A 16 16.73 4.70 37.21
C GLN A 16 17.69 5.45 36.27
N GLU A 17 18.20 6.60 36.73
CA GLU A 17 19.05 7.52 35.96
C GLU A 17 18.32 8.26 34.82
N THR A 18 16.99 8.18 34.75
CA THR A 18 16.21 9.04 33.82
C THR A 18 16.54 10.51 34.09
N LYS A 19 17.09 11.21 33.09
CA LYS A 19 17.42 12.63 33.20
C LYS A 19 16.15 13.47 33.27
N LEU A 20 16.16 14.41 34.20
CA LEU A 20 15.11 15.36 34.51
C LEU A 20 15.74 16.72 34.79
N TYR A 21 14.91 17.73 35.00
CA TYR A 21 15.39 19.08 35.25
C TYR A 21 14.77 19.67 36.51
N ASP A 22 15.62 20.19 37.39
CA ASP A 22 15.22 20.97 38.55
C ASP A 22 15.23 22.46 38.19
N LEU A 23 14.03 23.03 38.04
CA LEU A 23 13.83 24.44 37.72
C LEU A 23 14.29 25.39 38.84
N LEU A 24 14.20 24.97 40.10
CA LEU A 24 14.52 25.81 41.25
C LEU A 24 16.02 26.07 41.32
N TYR A 25 16.83 25.03 41.08
CA TYR A 25 18.29 25.13 41.10
C TYR A 25 18.90 25.30 39.72
N ASN A 26 18.10 25.21 38.65
CA ASN A 26 18.52 25.35 37.26
C ASN A 26 19.64 24.35 36.89
N ILE A 27 19.41 23.08 37.23
CA ILE A 27 20.34 21.96 37.03
C ILE A 27 19.62 20.72 36.51
N ASP A 28 20.34 19.85 35.82
CA ASP A 28 19.89 18.51 35.51
C ASP A 28 19.98 17.62 36.75
N VAL A 29 19.01 16.71 36.89
CA VAL A 29 18.94 15.72 37.96
C VAL A 29 18.56 14.37 37.36
N GLU A 30 18.91 13.29 38.03
CA GLU A 30 18.67 11.92 37.56
C GLU A 30 17.73 11.20 38.52
N LEU A 31 16.71 10.52 37.99
CA LEU A 31 15.77 9.75 38.79
C LEU A 31 16.49 8.64 39.57
N ASP A 32 16.37 8.63 40.88
CA ASP A 32 16.94 7.60 41.73
C ASP A 32 15.88 6.57 42.15
N THR A 33 14.85 7.01 42.87
CA THR A 33 13.79 6.12 43.32
C THR A 33 12.49 6.86 43.60
N ILE A 34 11.39 6.11 43.68
CA ILE A 34 10.08 6.61 44.08
C ILE A 34 9.63 5.85 45.31
N CYS A 35 9.37 6.58 46.39
CA CYS A 35 8.97 6.01 47.67
C CYS A 35 7.54 6.44 48.00
N THR A 36 6.65 5.47 48.19
CA THR A 36 5.27 5.69 48.65
C THR A 36 5.13 5.23 50.09
N THR A 37 4.61 6.11 50.94
CA THR A 37 4.30 5.85 52.36
C THR A 37 2.86 6.24 52.66
N ASP A 38 2.39 5.90 53.87
CA ASP A 38 1.06 6.32 54.36
C ASP A 38 0.88 7.85 54.37
N THR A 39 1.98 8.60 54.37
CA THR A 39 1.99 10.08 54.39
C THR A 39 2.12 10.72 53.01
N GLY A 40 2.29 9.93 51.95
CA GLY A 40 2.39 10.39 50.57
C GLY A 40 3.53 9.75 49.77
N THR A 41 3.63 10.17 48.50
CA THR A 41 4.65 9.70 47.55
C THR A 41 5.72 10.77 47.34
N VAL A 42 6.99 10.35 47.33
CA VAL A 42 8.17 11.19 47.11
C VAL A 42 8.95 10.66 45.91
N VAL A 43 9.30 11.56 45.00
CA VAL A 43 10.23 11.29 43.89
C VAL A 43 11.61 11.74 44.34
N TRP A 44 12.57 10.81 44.36
CA TRP A 44 13.95 11.11 44.69
C TRP A 44 14.78 11.19 43.42
N CYS A 45 15.54 12.28 43.28
CA CYS A 45 16.52 12.44 42.22
C CYS A 45 17.89 12.74 42.81
N THR A 46 18.93 12.46 42.04
CA THR A 46 20.31 12.79 42.39
C THR A 46 20.92 13.76 41.41
N ASN A 47 21.95 14.49 41.84
CA ASN A 47 22.83 15.20 40.93
C ASN A 47 24.25 15.16 41.48
N GLU A 48 25.24 15.14 40.59
CA GLU A 48 26.63 15.37 40.98
C GLU A 48 26.84 16.85 41.32
N THR A 49 27.73 17.11 42.27
CA THR A 49 28.14 18.45 42.68
C THR A 49 29.61 18.65 42.38
N ASP A 50 30.06 19.90 42.31
CA ASP A 50 31.44 20.30 42.00
C ASP A 50 32.51 19.64 42.91
N ASN A 51 32.11 19.09 44.06
CA ASN A 51 32.99 18.42 45.01
C ASN A 51 32.98 16.88 44.87
N ASN A 52 32.50 16.33 43.75
CA ASN A 52 32.29 14.88 43.53
C ASN A 52 31.40 14.23 44.61
N THR A 53 30.43 14.98 45.13
CA THR A 53 29.43 14.44 46.07
C THR A 53 28.07 14.35 45.39
N THR A 54 27.37 13.25 45.60
CA THR A 54 26.00 13.07 45.10
C THR A 54 25.02 13.75 46.05
N CYS A 55 24.26 14.71 45.56
CA CYS A 55 23.20 15.35 46.32
C CYS A 55 21.87 14.64 46.05
N LEU A 56 21.16 14.24 47.10
CA LEU A 56 19.83 13.63 47.00
C LEU A 56 18.74 14.70 47.19
N ARG A 57 17.81 14.78 46.23
CA ARG A 57 16.72 15.76 46.19
C ARG A 57 15.37 15.07 46.18
N GLY A 58 14.46 15.52 47.04
CA GLY A 58 13.12 14.96 47.18
C GLY A 58 12.04 15.91 46.71
N TYR A 59 11.19 15.44 45.81
CA TYR A 59 10.04 16.16 45.26
C TYR A 59 8.74 15.49 45.68
N SER A 60 7.65 16.25 45.71
CA SER A 60 6.31 15.68 45.88
C SER A 60 5.90 14.82 44.68
N GLU A 61 4.82 14.06 44.83
CA GLU A 61 4.22 13.30 43.73
C GLU A 61 3.79 14.14 42.51
N PHE A 62 3.65 15.46 42.68
CA PHE A 62 3.31 16.40 41.62
C PHE A 62 4.53 17.14 41.04
N GLY A 63 5.75 16.76 41.47
CA GLY A 63 6.99 17.43 41.06
C GLY A 63 7.18 18.83 41.68
N THR A 64 6.48 19.12 42.79
CA THR A 64 6.65 20.36 43.55
C THR A 64 7.64 20.17 44.70
N VAL A 65 7.97 21.25 45.41
CA VAL A 65 8.70 21.16 46.68
C VAL A 65 7.96 20.22 47.64
N ARG A 66 8.72 19.34 48.31
CA ARG A 66 8.17 18.41 49.31
C ARG A 66 7.33 19.14 50.37
N GLY A 67 6.11 18.64 50.61
CA GLY A 67 5.13 19.27 51.52
C GLY A 67 4.34 20.45 50.91
N GLY A 68 4.77 20.98 49.76
CA GLY A 68 4.11 22.06 49.04
C GLY A 68 3.32 21.56 47.83
N LEU A 69 2.30 20.72 48.03
CA LEU A 69 1.53 20.09 46.93
C LEU A 69 0.81 21.11 46.01
N ASN A 70 0.59 22.33 46.49
CA ASN A 70 -0.02 23.43 45.74
C ASN A 70 1.01 24.42 45.18
N GLY A 71 2.30 24.15 45.34
CA GLY A 71 3.38 24.98 44.82
C GLY A 71 3.57 24.83 43.30
N LEU A 72 4.53 25.61 42.78
CA LEU A 72 5.00 25.49 41.42
C LEU A 72 5.61 24.10 41.19
N GLN A 73 5.31 23.49 40.05
CA GLN A 73 5.99 22.28 39.58
C GLN A 73 7.42 22.65 39.17
N ILE A 74 8.39 22.19 39.95
CA ILE A 74 9.81 22.51 39.80
C ILE A 74 10.61 21.36 39.18
N LEU A 75 10.13 20.13 39.32
CA LEU A 75 10.66 18.98 38.59
C LEU A 75 9.98 18.94 37.22
N LEU A 76 10.79 18.97 36.17
CA LEU A 76 10.36 18.98 34.78
C LEU A 76 10.98 17.81 34.02
N PRO A 77 10.36 17.33 32.93
CA PRO A 77 10.98 16.35 32.05
C PRO A 77 12.36 16.78 31.56
N SER A 78 12.51 18.02 31.09
CA SER A 78 13.81 18.61 30.76
C SER A 78 13.76 20.13 30.86
N LYS A 79 14.91 20.80 30.67
CA LYS A 79 14.96 22.25 30.54
C LYS A 79 14.09 22.79 29.39
N GLU A 80 13.97 21.99 28.33
CA GLU A 80 13.31 22.33 27.08
C GLU A 80 11.88 21.78 26.96
N MET A 81 11.50 20.82 27.82
CA MET A 81 10.19 20.18 27.85
C MET A 81 9.58 20.24 29.25
N ARG A 82 8.43 20.91 29.36
CA ARG A 82 7.63 20.99 30.60
C ARG A 82 6.41 20.08 30.63
N ASP A 83 5.97 19.60 29.47
CA ASP A 83 4.70 18.89 29.33
C ASP A 83 4.87 17.41 29.71
N TRP A 84 4.50 17.09 30.94
CA TRP A 84 4.51 15.73 31.46
C TRP A 84 3.61 14.76 30.67
N ASN A 85 2.53 15.24 30.04
CA ASN A 85 1.68 14.36 29.21
C ASN A 85 2.43 13.87 27.97
N LYS A 86 3.36 14.69 27.44
CA LYS A 86 4.22 14.30 26.31
C LYS A 86 5.33 13.38 26.75
N PHE A 87 5.93 13.65 27.92
CA PHE A 87 6.91 12.75 28.50
C PHE A 87 6.36 11.34 28.81
N ALA A 88 5.05 11.24 29.02
CA ALA A 88 4.33 9.99 29.23
C ALA A 88 4.04 9.18 27.96
N TRP A 89 4.40 9.68 26.77
CA TRP A 89 4.25 8.91 25.52
C TRP A 89 5.02 7.59 25.60
N LYS A 90 4.41 6.54 25.06
CA LYS A 90 4.96 5.18 25.00
C LYS A 90 5.08 4.74 23.55
N LYS A 91 6.07 3.88 23.27
CA LYS A 91 6.23 3.24 21.96
C LYS A 91 4.88 2.66 21.49
N GLY A 92 4.47 2.99 20.27
CA GLY A 92 3.18 2.60 19.71
C GLY A 92 2.04 3.60 19.94
N ASP A 93 2.24 4.66 20.72
CA ASP A 93 1.27 5.74 20.84
C ASP A 93 1.11 6.46 19.49
N ILE A 94 -0.14 6.70 19.08
CA ILE A 94 -0.43 7.47 17.87
C ILE A 94 -0.40 8.95 18.24
N LEU A 95 0.42 9.72 17.52
CA LEU A 95 0.55 11.15 17.68
C LEU A 95 -0.06 11.86 16.49
N VAL A 96 -0.76 12.96 16.77
CA VAL A 96 -1.37 13.84 15.77
C VAL A 96 -0.73 15.22 15.85
N HIS A 97 -0.36 15.76 14.67
CA HIS A 97 0.16 17.11 14.55
C HIS A 97 -0.93 18.14 14.91
N LYS A 98 -0.53 19.33 15.39
CA LYS A 98 -1.46 20.40 15.79
C LYS A 98 -2.47 20.82 14.72
N GLU A 99 -2.10 20.68 13.45
CA GLU A 99 -2.98 20.98 12.31
C GLU A 99 -3.98 19.84 12.01
N GLY A 100 -3.87 18.69 12.68
CA GLY A 100 -4.77 17.54 12.53
C GLY A 100 -4.55 16.70 11.26
N ASN A 101 -3.64 17.14 10.39
CA ASN A 101 -3.37 16.56 9.08
C ASN A 101 -2.28 15.48 9.09
N VAL A 102 -1.58 15.27 10.19
CA VAL A 102 -0.47 14.30 10.24
C VAL A 102 -0.65 13.36 11.40
N HIS A 103 -0.56 12.07 11.12
CA HIS A 103 -0.51 10.99 12.10
C HIS A 103 0.82 10.24 11.99
N ILE A 104 1.39 9.87 13.14
CA ILE A 104 2.63 9.09 13.23
C ILE A 104 2.60 8.17 14.45
N ILE A 105 3.21 6.99 14.35
CA ILE A 105 3.39 6.08 15.48
C ILE A 105 4.67 6.44 16.21
N PHE A 106 4.57 6.84 17.48
CA PHE A 106 5.72 7.18 18.31
C PHE A 106 6.60 5.94 18.54
N GLU A 107 7.89 6.05 18.20
CA GLU A 107 8.87 5.00 18.47
C GLU A 107 9.72 5.35 19.70
N GLY A 108 10.22 6.59 19.76
CA GLY A 108 11.01 7.08 20.88
C GLY A 108 11.45 8.53 20.72
N PHE A 109 11.93 9.11 21.83
CA PHE A 109 12.63 10.40 21.78
C PHE A 109 14.05 10.21 21.26
N ASP A 110 14.60 11.25 20.62
CA ASP A 110 15.96 11.18 20.06
C ASP A 110 17.05 11.34 21.12
N ASP A 111 16.76 12.15 22.15
CA ASP A 111 17.64 12.41 23.27
C ASP A 111 16.87 12.85 24.53
N ASP A 112 17.61 13.04 25.62
CA ASP A 112 17.09 13.47 26.92
C ASP A 112 16.60 14.93 26.96
N THR A 113 16.76 15.70 25.86
CA THR A 113 16.15 17.03 25.78
C THR A 113 14.66 16.94 25.48
N TYR A 114 14.21 15.81 24.91
CA TYR A 114 12.83 15.53 24.50
C TYR A 114 12.26 16.55 23.49
N LYS A 115 13.13 17.32 22.82
CA LYS A 115 12.74 18.31 21.80
C LYS A 115 12.21 17.67 20.54
N THR A 116 12.77 16.52 20.18
CA THR A 116 12.43 15.78 18.97
C THR A 116 12.22 14.29 19.25
N PHE A 117 11.50 13.65 18.35
CA PHE A 117 11.24 12.22 18.39
C PHE A 117 11.28 11.62 16.98
N HIS A 118 11.48 10.31 16.93
CA HIS A 118 11.31 9.47 15.75
C HIS A 118 10.05 8.61 15.89
N GLY A 119 9.48 8.30 14.74
CA GLY A 119 8.29 7.47 14.64
C GLY A 119 8.21 6.78 13.30
N LYS A 120 7.21 5.93 13.15
CA LYS A 120 6.96 5.17 11.93
C LYS A 120 5.60 5.49 11.33
N HIS A 121 5.46 5.15 10.05
CA HIS A 121 4.22 5.23 9.30
C HIS A 121 3.66 6.65 9.22
N TYR A 122 4.52 7.66 9.01
CA TYR A 122 4.04 9.03 8.81
C TYR A 122 2.98 9.08 7.71
N LEU A 123 1.80 9.56 8.09
CA LEU A 123 0.68 9.75 7.20
C LEU A 123 0.29 11.22 7.23
N LEU A 124 0.50 11.91 6.12
CA LEU A 124 0.04 13.27 5.91
C LEU A 124 -1.25 13.27 5.10
N GLU A 125 -2.37 13.56 5.74
CA GLU A 125 -3.71 13.70 5.15
C GLU A 125 -3.96 15.13 4.67
N TYR A 126 -4.06 15.34 3.35
CA TYR A 126 -4.56 16.62 2.82
C TYR A 126 -6.09 16.61 2.69
N GLU A 127 -6.76 17.77 2.85
CA GLU A 127 -8.22 17.97 2.69
C GLU A 127 -8.80 17.39 1.38
N ASN A 128 -7.94 17.15 0.39
CA ASN A 128 -8.27 16.52 -0.89
C ASN A 128 -7.45 15.23 -1.15
N SER A 129 -7.34 14.33 -0.15
CA SER A 129 -6.94 12.92 -0.29
C SER A 129 -5.58 12.63 -0.95
N THR A 130 -4.61 13.51 -0.78
CA THR A 130 -3.22 13.14 -1.07
C THR A 130 -2.66 12.63 0.25
N GLU A 131 -2.11 11.43 0.30
CA GLU A 131 -1.43 10.94 1.49
C GLU A 131 -0.01 10.58 1.13
N ARG A 132 0.94 11.29 1.75
CA ARG A 132 2.36 10.98 1.63
C ARG A 132 2.70 10.00 2.74
N TYR A 133 3.14 8.82 2.33
CA TYR A 133 3.73 7.82 3.20
C TYR A 133 5.23 7.86 2.94
N GLU A 134 6.01 8.22 3.96
CA GLU A 134 7.46 8.12 3.92
C GLU A 134 7.87 7.00 4.88
N GLU A 135 8.72 6.08 4.43
CA GLU A 135 9.24 4.99 5.27
C GLU A 135 10.37 5.47 6.20
N ASN A 136 10.79 6.73 6.08
CA ASN A 136 11.96 7.25 6.76
C ASN A 136 11.72 8.69 7.21
N ASP A 137 11.11 8.81 8.38
CA ASP A 137 10.54 10.06 8.83
C ASP A 137 11.50 10.75 9.79
N GLY A 138 12.17 11.78 9.27
CA GLY A 138 13.12 12.59 10.01
C GLY A 138 12.53 13.23 11.28
N TYR A 139 13.44 13.76 12.09
CA TYR A 139 13.21 14.40 13.39
C TYR A 139 11.92 15.24 13.46
N MET A 140 10.94 14.78 14.25
CA MET A 140 9.67 15.48 14.48
C MET A 140 9.78 16.36 15.71
N GLN A 141 9.30 17.61 15.66
CA GLN A 141 9.28 18.48 16.84
C GLN A 141 8.19 18.05 17.81
N THR A 142 8.56 17.58 19.00
CA THR A 142 7.64 17.17 20.06
C THR A 142 6.63 18.26 20.42
N SER A 143 7.03 19.53 20.29
CA SER A 143 6.17 20.69 20.55
C SER A 143 4.95 20.76 19.64
N LEU A 144 5.03 20.22 18.41
CA LEU A 144 3.99 20.28 17.37
C LEU A 144 3.00 19.12 17.40
N PHE A 145 3.22 18.11 18.24
CA PHE A 145 2.38 16.92 18.31
C PHE A 145 1.67 16.79 19.66
N SER A 146 0.57 16.04 19.63
CA SER A 146 -0.20 15.61 20.82
C SER A 146 -0.64 14.17 20.64
N LYS A 147 -0.95 13.49 21.74
CA LYS A 147 -1.48 12.12 21.66
C LYS A 147 -2.88 12.14 21.02
N ALA A 148 -3.06 11.32 19.99
CA ALA A 148 -4.35 11.19 19.32
C ALA A 148 -5.40 10.60 20.27
N LYS A 149 -6.68 10.92 20.03
CA LYS A 149 -7.79 10.28 20.74
C LYS A 149 -7.89 8.82 20.31
N GLU A 150 -8.45 7.98 21.17
CA GLU A 150 -8.58 6.54 20.91
C GLU A 150 -9.34 6.24 19.60
N SER A 151 -10.41 6.97 19.31
CA SER A 151 -11.16 6.86 18.05
C SER A 151 -10.30 7.17 16.82
N ASP A 152 -9.49 8.22 16.91
CA ASP A 152 -8.69 8.73 15.80
C ASP A 152 -7.50 7.80 15.56
N ALA A 153 -6.87 7.33 16.65
CA ALA A 153 -5.82 6.32 16.62
C ALA A 153 -6.28 5.01 15.99
N GLN A 154 -7.49 4.52 16.34
CA GLN A 154 -8.02 3.29 15.77
C GLN A 154 -8.35 3.43 14.27
N THR A 155 -8.88 4.60 13.87
CA THR A 155 -9.13 4.93 12.47
C THR A 155 -7.83 4.94 11.67
N TYR A 156 -6.80 5.59 12.22
CA TYR A 156 -5.47 5.64 11.61
C TYR A 156 -4.84 4.25 11.46
N ILE A 157 -4.88 3.39 12.49
CA ILE A 157 -4.35 2.03 12.43
C ILE A 157 -5.06 1.22 11.33
N SER A 158 -6.40 1.28 11.30
CA SER A 158 -7.18 0.56 10.28
C SER A 158 -6.83 1.06 8.86
N THR A 159 -6.57 2.36 8.72
CA THR A 159 -6.19 2.99 7.45
C THR A 159 -4.82 2.50 6.97
N ILE A 160 -3.81 2.44 7.84
CA ILE A 160 -2.48 1.93 7.45
C ILE A 160 -2.51 0.42 7.16
N GLU A 161 -3.27 -0.37 7.92
CA GLU A 161 -3.40 -1.82 7.71
C GLU A 161 -4.09 -2.14 6.37
N GLU A 162 -5.18 -1.43 6.04
CA GLU A 162 -5.88 -1.59 4.75
C GLU A 162 -4.94 -1.23 3.58
N ARG A 163 -4.17 -0.15 3.73
CA ARG A 163 -3.28 0.35 2.66
C ARG A 163 -2.06 -0.52 2.42
N LEU A 164 -1.41 -0.94 3.50
CA LEU A 164 -0.15 -1.66 3.45
C LEU A 164 -0.34 -3.19 3.38
N GLY A 165 -1.58 -3.66 3.41
CA GLY A 165 -1.94 -5.05 3.13
C GLY A 165 -1.44 -6.03 4.20
N GLY A 166 -1.53 -5.66 5.48
CA GLY A 166 -1.08 -6.48 6.60
C GLY A 166 -1.56 -5.94 7.94
N LYS A 167 -1.15 -6.58 9.04
CA LYS A 167 -1.49 -6.14 10.40
C LYS A 167 -0.32 -5.42 11.03
N LEU A 168 -0.58 -4.33 11.75
CA LEU A 168 0.46 -3.64 12.50
C LEU A 168 0.88 -4.50 13.71
N ASN A 169 2.15 -4.88 13.75
CA ASN A 169 2.74 -5.44 14.96
C ASN A 169 3.08 -4.29 15.93
N ARG A 170 2.46 -4.31 17.11
CA ARG A 170 2.59 -3.23 18.12
C ARG A 170 3.95 -3.20 18.83
N GLU A 171 4.75 -4.26 18.73
CA GLU A 171 6.08 -4.33 19.35
C GLU A 171 7.17 -3.83 18.38
N THR A 172 7.14 -4.30 17.13
CA THR A 172 8.11 -3.92 16.09
C THR A 172 7.74 -2.62 15.39
N LEU A 173 6.45 -2.24 15.46
CA LEU A 173 5.85 -1.16 14.67
C LEU A 173 6.01 -1.41 13.17
N GLU A 174 6.03 -2.67 12.74
CA GLU A 174 6.09 -3.08 11.34
C GLU A 174 4.73 -3.64 10.90
N ILE A 175 4.44 -3.53 9.60
CA ILE A 175 3.27 -4.21 9.03
C ILE A 175 3.63 -5.66 8.70
N GLU A 176 3.06 -6.58 9.47
CA GLU A 176 3.12 -8.01 9.21
C GLU A 176 2.20 -8.35 8.04
N LYS A 177 2.82 -8.45 6.87
CA LYS A 177 2.14 -8.83 5.64
C LYS A 177 1.86 -10.31 5.65
N THR A 178 0.59 -10.67 5.42
CA THR A 178 0.13 -12.06 5.38
C THR A 178 0.15 -12.63 3.96
N GLN A 179 0.42 -11.81 2.94
CA GLN A 179 0.41 -12.25 1.55
C GLN A 179 1.77 -12.88 1.17
N PRO A 180 1.77 -14.06 0.53
CA PRO A 180 2.98 -14.68 0.02
C PRO A 180 3.61 -13.87 -1.12
N GLU A 181 4.91 -14.04 -1.35
CA GLU A 181 5.62 -13.47 -2.49
C GLU A 181 4.87 -13.73 -3.80
N PHE A 182 4.64 -12.68 -4.59
CA PHE A 182 3.96 -12.81 -5.87
C PHE A 182 4.88 -13.46 -6.89
N LYS A 183 4.35 -14.49 -7.56
CA LYS A 183 5.07 -15.26 -8.57
C LYS A 183 4.65 -14.85 -9.97
N ASP A 184 5.54 -15.14 -10.92
CA ASP A 184 5.32 -14.92 -12.34
C ASP A 184 4.00 -15.56 -12.82
N GLY A 185 3.12 -14.74 -13.39
CA GLY A 185 1.77 -15.09 -13.83
C GLY A 185 0.65 -14.81 -12.82
N ASN A 186 0.96 -14.37 -11.59
CA ASN A 186 -0.06 -13.95 -10.63
C ASN A 186 -0.80 -12.70 -11.13
N ILE A 187 -2.11 -12.68 -10.91
CA ILE A 187 -2.95 -11.54 -11.26
C ILE A 187 -3.14 -10.71 -10.00
N VAL A 188 -2.64 -9.49 -10.06
CA VAL A 188 -2.56 -8.59 -8.91
C VAL A 188 -3.38 -7.33 -9.17
N PHE A 189 -3.85 -6.75 -8.07
CA PHE A 189 -4.52 -5.46 -8.04
C PHE A 189 -3.62 -4.46 -7.33
N MET A 190 -3.46 -3.30 -7.95
CA MET A 190 -2.80 -2.12 -7.40
C MET A 190 -3.85 -1.02 -7.24
N LYS A 191 -4.05 -0.56 -6.00
CA LYS A 191 -4.93 0.57 -5.72
C LYS A 191 -4.29 1.84 -6.27
N GLY A 192 -5.06 2.60 -7.04
CA GLY A 192 -4.64 3.90 -7.56
C GLY A 192 -4.67 4.98 -6.48
N ILE A 193 -3.91 6.05 -6.69
CA ILE A 193 -4.00 7.29 -5.93
C ILE A 193 -4.08 8.47 -6.89
N LYS A 194 -5.16 9.26 -6.85
CA LYS A 194 -5.43 10.47 -7.65
C LYS A 194 -4.87 10.49 -9.09
N LEU A 195 -3.57 10.72 -9.27
CA LEU A 195 -2.85 10.75 -10.56
C LEU A 195 -2.59 9.35 -11.16
N PHE A 196 -2.77 8.29 -10.37
CA PHE A 196 -2.57 6.90 -10.77
C PHE A 196 -3.88 6.14 -10.59
N ALA A 197 -4.29 5.44 -11.63
CA ALA A 197 -5.54 4.69 -11.62
C ALA A 197 -5.43 3.38 -10.84
N ASN A 198 -6.59 2.84 -10.46
CA ASN A 198 -6.67 1.44 -10.04
C ASN A 198 -6.27 0.53 -11.20
N CYS A 199 -5.35 -0.40 -10.95
CA CYS A 199 -4.77 -1.23 -11.99
C CYS A 199 -4.87 -2.71 -11.63
N ILE A 200 -5.18 -3.53 -12.62
CA ILE A 200 -5.15 -4.99 -12.53
C ILE A 200 -4.20 -5.49 -13.59
N PHE A 201 -3.23 -6.32 -13.23
CA PHE A 201 -2.25 -6.80 -14.20
C PHE A 201 -1.76 -8.20 -13.89
N ILE A 202 -1.27 -8.86 -14.95
CA ILE A 202 -0.65 -10.18 -14.86
C ILE A 202 0.84 -9.97 -14.67
N LEU A 203 1.34 -10.29 -13.48
CA LEU A 203 2.73 -10.10 -13.11
C LEU A 203 3.67 -10.91 -14.00
N LYS A 204 4.78 -10.31 -14.41
CA LYS A 204 5.91 -10.99 -15.02
C LYS A 204 7.10 -10.99 -14.06
N GLY A 205 7.64 -12.17 -13.82
CA GLY A 205 8.70 -12.39 -12.84
C GLY A 205 8.18 -12.41 -11.41
N GLU A 206 9.12 -12.49 -10.47
CA GLU A 206 8.83 -12.27 -9.06
C GLU A 206 8.76 -10.76 -8.80
N TYR A 207 7.87 -10.36 -7.89
CA TYR A 207 7.82 -9.00 -7.38
C TYR A 207 7.90 -9.07 -5.87
N LYS A 208 8.80 -8.27 -5.30
CA LYS A 208 8.95 -8.12 -3.87
C LYS A 208 8.39 -6.78 -3.46
N ASP A 209 7.62 -6.77 -2.40
CA ASP A 209 7.09 -5.53 -1.84
C ASP A 209 8.25 -4.61 -1.46
N GLY A 210 8.24 -3.39 -2.02
CA GLY A 210 9.35 -2.43 -1.93
C GLY A 210 10.05 -2.20 -3.27
N ASP A 211 9.84 -3.06 -4.27
CA ASP A 211 10.34 -2.81 -5.63
C ASP A 211 9.61 -1.59 -6.24
N GLU A 212 10.38 -0.61 -6.74
CA GLU A 212 9.80 0.61 -7.35
C GLU A 212 8.93 0.31 -8.59
N ARG A 213 9.11 -0.87 -9.20
CA ARG A 213 8.47 -1.26 -10.46
C ARG A 213 8.07 -2.72 -10.48
N ALA A 214 6.91 -2.98 -11.06
CA ALA A 214 6.44 -4.31 -11.40
C ALA A 214 6.36 -4.47 -12.92
N PHE A 215 6.81 -5.61 -13.43
CA PHE A 215 6.67 -5.98 -14.83
C PHE A 215 5.38 -6.76 -15.04
N TYR A 216 4.78 -6.63 -16.23
CA TYR A 216 3.53 -7.30 -16.54
C TYR A 216 3.47 -7.84 -17.97
N TYR A 217 2.67 -8.90 -18.16
CA TYR A 217 2.29 -9.42 -19.49
C TYR A 217 1.09 -8.68 -20.08
N ALA A 218 0.17 -8.26 -19.20
CA ALA A 218 -1.01 -7.49 -19.55
C ALA A 218 -1.39 -6.61 -18.38
N PHE A 219 -1.99 -5.47 -18.69
CA PHE A 219 -2.35 -4.44 -17.74
C PHE A 219 -3.73 -3.91 -18.07
N TYR A 220 -4.53 -3.64 -17.05
CA TYR A 220 -5.85 -3.05 -17.17
C TYR A 220 -5.97 -1.91 -16.17
N ASN A 221 -6.24 -0.71 -16.69
CA ASN A 221 -6.62 0.44 -15.89
C ASN A 221 -8.14 0.35 -15.67
N ALA A 222 -8.53 0.14 -14.41
CA ALA A 222 -9.92 -0.07 -14.03
C ALA A 222 -10.75 1.22 -14.04
N ASP A 223 -10.10 2.39 -13.90
CA ASP A 223 -10.78 3.68 -13.86
C ASP A 223 -11.09 4.16 -15.29
N ASP A 224 -10.08 4.16 -16.17
CA ASP A 224 -10.21 4.56 -17.58
C ASP A 224 -10.72 3.42 -18.48
N LYS A 225 -10.84 2.20 -17.93
CA LYS A 225 -11.33 0.98 -18.60
C LYS A 225 -10.58 0.62 -19.88
N PHE A 226 -9.26 0.81 -19.90
CA PHE A 226 -8.40 0.37 -21.01
C PHE A 226 -7.48 -0.77 -20.59
N ALA A 227 -7.22 -1.68 -21.52
CA ALA A 227 -6.24 -2.75 -21.35
C ALA A 227 -5.05 -2.59 -22.31
N VAL A 228 -3.86 -2.97 -21.86
CA VAL A 228 -2.66 -3.15 -22.68
C VAL A 228 -2.31 -4.64 -22.63
N ALA A 229 -2.13 -5.23 -23.80
CA ALA A 229 -1.89 -6.67 -23.99
C ALA A 229 -0.44 -6.91 -24.44
N GLU A 230 0.50 -6.19 -23.83
CA GLU A 230 1.91 -6.13 -24.22
C GLU A 230 2.80 -6.13 -22.99
N TYR A 231 4.03 -6.60 -23.17
CA TYR A 231 5.04 -6.61 -22.13
C TYR A 231 5.53 -5.19 -21.82
N CYS A 232 5.38 -4.77 -20.56
CA CYS A 232 5.91 -3.49 -20.09
C CYS A 232 6.11 -3.52 -18.56
N ASN A 233 6.34 -2.36 -17.95
CA ASN A 233 6.41 -2.17 -16.50
C ASN A 233 5.53 -1.00 -16.06
N THR A 234 5.14 -1.02 -14.79
CA THR A 234 4.51 0.11 -14.10
C THR A 234 5.31 0.44 -12.86
N LYS A 235 5.31 1.72 -12.47
CA LYS A 235 5.72 2.09 -11.12
C LYS A 235 4.71 1.53 -10.12
N VAL A 236 5.22 1.04 -9.00
CA VAL A 236 4.40 0.58 -7.90
C VAL A 236 4.39 1.66 -6.83
N HIS A 237 3.22 2.27 -6.63
CA HIS A 237 3.05 3.37 -5.68
C HIS A 237 2.57 2.88 -4.30
N TYR A 238 1.99 1.68 -4.25
CA TYR A 238 1.47 1.02 -3.05
C TYR A 238 1.64 -0.49 -3.17
N SER A 239 1.59 -1.20 -2.04
CA SER A 239 1.65 -2.67 -1.99
C SER A 239 0.60 -3.31 -2.91
N LEU A 240 1.02 -4.38 -3.58
CA LEU A 240 0.14 -5.18 -4.43
C LEU A 240 -0.66 -6.15 -3.56
N ARG A 241 -1.89 -6.45 -3.99
CA ARG A 241 -2.64 -7.59 -3.45
C ARG A 241 -3.07 -8.53 -4.56
N SER A 242 -3.39 -9.77 -4.20
CA SER A 242 -4.09 -10.66 -5.12
C SER A 242 -5.39 -10.03 -5.62
N ALA A 243 -5.62 -10.08 -6.94
CA ALA A 243 -6.88 -9.63 -7.52
C ALA A 243 -8.03 -10.55 -7.08
N THR A 244 -9.20 -9.98 -6.82
CA THR A 244 -10.45 -10.71 -6.60
C THR A 244 -10.94 -11.32 -7.92
N ASP A 245 -11.86 -12.28 -7.87
CA ASP A 245 -12.35 -12.92 -9.10
C ASP A 245 -13.12 -11.95 -10.01
N SER A 246 -13.81 -10.96 -9.43
CA SER A 246 -14.45 -9.89 -10.21
C SER A 246 -13.43 -9.00 -10.93
N GLU A 247 -12.32 -8.66 -10.26
CA GLU A 247 -11.23 -7.87 -10.85
C GLU A 247 -10.50 -8.63 -11.96
N LYS A 248 -10.21 -9.91 -11.75
CA LYS A 248 -9.65 -10.78 -12.80
C LYS A 248 -10.56 -10.81 -14.03
N GLN A 249 -11.88 -10.94 -13.81
CA GLN A 249 -12.85 -10.96 -14.90
C GLN A 249 -12.83 -9.66 -15.73
N GLN A 250 -12.69 -8.49 -15.09
CA GLN A 250 -12.59 -7.22 -15.81
C GLN A 250 -11.38 -7.16 -16.75
N LEU A 251 -10.21 -7.62 -16.29
CA LEU A 251 -9.01 -7.72 -17.12
C LEU A 251 -9.25 -8.67 -18.31
N PHE A 252 -9.83 -9.85 -18.07
CA PHE A 252 -10.07 -10.82 -19.13
C PHE A 252 -11.10 -10.34 -20.15
N ASP A 253 -12.18 -9.69 -19.71
CA ASP A 253 -13.18 -9.11 -20.60
C ASP A 253 -12.57 -8.02 -21.49
N ALA A 254 -11.69 -7.18 -20.93
CA ALA A 254 -10.99 -6.16 -21.68
C ALA A 254 -9.98 -6.74 -22.69
N LEU A 255 -9.28 -7.83 -22.34
CA LEU A 255 -8.43 -8.56 -23.27
C LEU A 255 -9.24 -9.22 -24.39
N ALA A 256 -10.38 -9.84 -24.06
CA ALA A 256 -11.26 -10.49 -25.03
C ALA A 256 -11.82 -9.49 -26.05
N LYS A 257 -12.19 -8.28 -25.62
CA LYS A 257 -12.59 -7.17 -26.52
C LYS A 257 -11.50 -6.76 -27.50
N LYS A 258 -10.23 -6.97 -27.14
CA LYS A 258 -9.07 -6.76 -28.04
C LYS A 258 -8.72 -8.00 -28.87
N GLY A 259 -9.55 -9.05 -28.82
CA GLY A 259 -9.27 -10.32 -29.48
C GLY A 259 -8.05 -11.03 -28.91
N LYS A 260 -7.78 -10.88 -27.61
CA LYS A 260 -6.64 -11.48 -26.90
C LYS A 260 -7.12 -12.33 -25.73
N THR A 261 -6.30 -13.29 -25.31
CA THR A 261 -6.52 -14.09 -24.10
C THR A 261 -5.21 -14.46 -23.43
N TRP A 262 -5.25 -14.73 -22.13
CA TRP A 262 -4.10 -15.19 -21.34
C TRP A 262 -3.96 -16.71 -21.41
N ASP A 263 -2.81 -17.20 -21.88
CA ASP A 263 -2.42 -18.61 -21.80
C ASP A 263 -1.57 -18.81 -20.54
N ALA A 264 -2.18 -19.35 -19.48
CA ALA A 264 -1.53 -19.52 -18.18
C ALA A 264 -0.42 -20.58 -18.18
N GLU A 265 -0.49 -21.59 -19.06
CA GLU A 265 0.54 -22.64 -19.17
C GLU A 265 1.80 -22.08 -19.82
N LYS A 266 1.63 -21.30 -20.89
CA LYS A 266 2.76 -20.71 -21.63
C LYS A 266 3.16 -19.33 -21.12
N LYS A 267 2.39 -18.77 -20.19
CA LYS A 267 2.56 -17.43 -19.62
C LYS A 267 2.71 -16.34 -20.69
N GLN A 268 1.75 -16.27 -21.61
CA GLN A 268 1.75 -15.28 -22.68
C GLN A 268 0.34 -14.85 -23.08
N ILE A 269 0.25 -13.67 -23.69
CA ILE A 269 -0.99 -13.19 -24.30
C ILE A 269 -1.05 -13.67 -25.75
N VAL A 270 -2.10 -14.42 -26.08
CA VAL A 270 -2.33 -14.98 -27.42
C VAL A 270 -3.58 -14.39 -28.06
N ASP A 271 -3.70 -14.50 -29.38
CA ASP A 271 -4.92 -14.12 -30.08
C ASP A 271 -6.09 -15.03 -29.66
N LEU A 272 -7.19 -14.43 -29.24
CA LEU A 272 -8.44 -15.13 -28.98
C LEU A 272 -8.95 -15.67 -30.31
N LYS A 273 -9.00 -17.00 -30.45
CA LYS A 273 -9.58 -17.61 -31.65
C LYS A 273 -11.03 -17.12 -31.80
N PRO A 274 -11.44 -16.62 -32.98
CA PRO A 274 -12.82 -16.22 -33.21
C PRO A 274 -13.77 -17.36 -32.82
N LYS A 275 -14.68 -17.12 -31.87
CA LYS A 275 -15.85 -17.98 -31.64
C LYS A 275 -16.83 -17.72 -32.79
N VAL A 276 -16.50 -18.20 -33.98
CA VAL A 276 -17.47 -18.24 -35.07
C VAL A 276 -18.11 -19.62 -35.01
N GLU A 277 -19.40 -19.67 -34.70
CA GLU A 277 -20.21 -20.87 -34.86
C GLU A 277 -20.52 -21.06 -36.34
N LEU A 278 -19.56 -21.64 -37.08
CA LEU A 278 -19.71 -21.98 -38.49
C LEU A 278 -20.30 -23.39 -38.63
N LYS A 279 -21.25 -23.53 -39.54
CA LYS A 279 -21.79 -24.82 -40.00
C LYS A 279 -21.13 -25.20 -41.32
N PRO A 280 -21.00 -26.51 -41.63
CA PRO A 280 -20.52 -26.95 -42.92
C PRO A 280 -21.31 -26.28 -44.06
N PHE A 281 -20.59 -25.84 -45.08
CA PHE A 281 -21.04 -25.06 -46.23
C PHE A 281 -21.49 -23.62 -45.95
N ASP A 282 -21.20 -23.07 -44.76
CA ASP A 282 -21.30 -21.62 -44.57
C ASP A 282 -20.29 -20.91 -45.48
N LYS A 283 -20.73 -19.83 -46.14
CA LYS A 283 -19.86 -18.96 -46.91
C LYS A 283 -18.94 -18.23 -45.96
N VAL A 284 -17.65 -18.30 -46.20
CA VAL A 284 -16.63 -17.74 -45.31
C VAL A 284 -15.56 -17.00 -46.09
N LEU A 285 -14.90 -16.08 -45.41
CA LEU A 285 -13.66 -15.48 -45.85
C LEU A 285 -12.51 -16.09 -45.05
N CYS A 286 -11.47 -16.50 -45.77
CA CYS A 286 -10.33 -17.20 -45.21
C CYS A 286 -9.00 -16.56 -45.62
N ARG A 287 -7.96 -16.73 -44.78
CA ARG A 287 -6.58 -16.33 -45.08
C ARG A 287 -5.57 -17.00 -44.14
N ASN A 288 -4.28 -16.98 -44.49
CA ASN A 288 -3.23 -17.64 -43.70
C ASN A 288 -2.41 -16.69 -42.83
N SER A 289 -2.29 -15.43 -43.22
CA SER A 289 -1.65 -14.34 -42.47
C SER A 289 -2.55 -13.12 -42.33
N LYS A 290 -2.18 -12.19 -41.43
CA LYS A 290 -2.86 -10.89 -41.28
C LYS A 290 -2.63 -9.96 -42.47
N ASP A 291 -1.55 -10.19 -43.22
CA ASP A 291 -1.17 -9.40 -44.39
C ASP A 291 -1.70 -9.99 -45.71
N ASP A 292 -2.28 -11.19 -45.66
CA ASP A 292 -2.87 -11.83 -46.83
C ASP A 292 -4.23 -11.22 -47.17
N THR A 293 -4.54 -11.22 -48.47
CA THR A 293 -5.88 -10.93 -49.00
C THR A 293 -6.88 -11.98 -48.51
N TRP A 294 -8.13 -11.56 -48.30
CA TRP A 294 -9.20 -12.47 -47.98
C TRP A 294 -9.64 -13.25 -49.22
N GLU A 295 -9.85 -14.56 -49.05
CA GLU A 295 -10.34 -15.46 -50.09
C GLU A 295 -11.70 -16.03 -49.71
N ALA A 296 -12.59 -16.17 -50.68
CA ALA A 296 -13.91 -16.77 -50.48
C ALA A 296 -13.79 -18.31 -50.49
N ASP A 297 -14.38 -18.97 -49.49
CA ASP A 297 -14.43 -20.43 -49.42
C ASP A 297 -15.75 -20.87 -48.73
N PHE A 298 -15.97 -22.17 -48.63
CA PHE A 298 -17.04 -22.80 -47.87
C PHE A 298 -16.46 -23.55 -46.68
N PHE A 299 -16.92 -23.22 -45.47
CA PHE A 299 -16.44 -23.88 -44.26
C PHE A 299 -16.80 -25.36 -44.28
N ALA A 300 -15.88 -26.25 -43.91
CA ALA A 300 -16.18 -27.67 -43.76
C ALA A 300 -16.24 -28.07 -42.28
N ARG A 301 -15.14 -27.87 -41.54
CA ARG A 301 -15.05 -28.14 -40.10
C ARG A 301 -13.78 -27.54 -39.47
N LEU A 302 -13.75 -27.47 -38.14
CA LEU A 302 -12.50 -27.26 -37.40
C LEU A 302 -11.69 -28.56 -37.36
N THR A 303 -10.39 -28.47 -37.68
CA THR A 303 -9.45 -29.59 -37.51
C THR A 303 -9.28 -29.92 -36.02
N ARG A 304 -9.33 -31.22 -35.69
CA ARG A 304 -9.18 -31.71 -34.31
C ARG A 304 -7.82 -32.37 -34.13
N LYS A 305 -7.18 -32.12 -32.97
CA LYS A 305 -5.87 -32.66 -32.57
C LYS A 305 -5.77 -34.18 -32.72
N GLU A 306 -6.86 -34.89 -32.50
CA GLU A 306 -6.91 -36.35 -32.45
C GLU A 306 -6.69 -37.02 -33.81
N ILE A 307 -6.86 -36.28 -34.92
CA ILE A 307 -6.81 -36.82 -36.28
C ILE A 307 -5.60 -36.28 -37.04
N ASP A 308 -5.31 -34.97 -36.93
CA ASP A 308 -4.25 -34.31 -37.71
C ASP A 308 -3.36 -33.43 -36.83
N TYR A 309 -2.36 -34.05 -36.20
CA TYR A 309 -1.47 -33.41 -35.22
C TYR A 309 -0.73 -32.16 -35.75
N THR A 310 -0.39 -32.12 -37.05
CA THR A 310 0.32 -30.99 -37.68
C THR A 310 -0.60 -29.86 -38.13
N GLN A 311 -1.91 -30.09 -38.19
CA GLN A 311 -2.89 -29.16 -38.74
C GLN A 311 -3.94 -28.71 -37.71
N SER A 312 -3.82 -29.19 -36.47
CA SER A 312 -4.81 -28.96 -35.42
C SER A 312 -5.10 -27.49 -35.14
N GLY A 313 -6.39 -27.15 -35.06
CA GLY A 313 -6.84 -25.80 -34.75
C GLY A 313 -6.83 -24.82 -35.93
N LYS A 314 -6.66 -25.31 -37.17
CA LYS A 314 -6.97 -24.64 -38.43
C LYS A 314 -8.42 -24.86 -38.87
N TYR A 315 -8.94 -23.97 -39.70
CA TYR A 315 -10.25 -24.09 -40.32
C TYR A 315 -10.10 -24.87 -41.63
N LEU A 316 -10.68 -26.08 -41.70
CA LEU A 316 -10.77 -26.81 -42.95
C LEU A 316 -11.96 -26.27 -43.73
N CYS A 317 -11.70 -25.78 -44.92
CA CYS A 317 -12.70 -25.36 -45.89
C CYS A 317 -12.64 -26.29 -47.11
N VAL A 318 -13.53 -26.08 -48.09
CA VAL A 318 -13.59 -26.93 -49.29
C VAL A 318 -12.34 -26.77 -50.16
N GLY A 319 -11.79 -25.54 -50.23
CA GLY A 319 -10.60 -25.24 -51.00
C GLY A 319 -9.29 -25.65 -50.33
N ASP A 320 -9.10 -25.28 -49.06
CA ASP A 320 -7.85 -25.54 -48.32
C ASP A 320 -8.01 -25.45 -46.78
N LEU A 321 -6.90 -25.53 -46.06
CA LEU A 321 -6.74 -25.31 -44.63
C LEU A 321 -6.27 -23.89 -44.33
N TRP A 322 -7.07 -23.18 -43.55
CA TRP A 322 -6.88 -21.76 -43.28
C TRP A 322 -6.59 -21.48 -41.81
N MET A 323 -5.72 -20.50 -41.54
CA MET A 323 -5.42 -20.04 -40.18
C MET A 323 -6.53 -19.15 -39.60
N TYR A 324 -7.15 -18.34 -40.46
CA TYR A 324 -8.23 -17.43 -40.11
C TYR A 324 -9.45 -17.72 -40.99
N CYS A 325 -10.64 -17.69 -40.37
CA CYS A 325 -11.91 -17.93 -41.05
C CYS A 325 -13.00 -17.11 -40.35
N ILE A 326 -13.70 -16.29 -41.13
CA ILE A 326 -14.80 -15.43 -40.67
C ILE A 326 -16.02 -15.64 -41.59
N PRO A 327 -17.26 -15.40 -41.14
CA PRO A 327 -18.43 -15.55 -42.00
C PRO A 327 -18.41 -14.50 -43.10
N TYR A 328 -18.84 -14.87 -44.30
CA TYR A 328 -19.11 -13.93 -45.38
C TYR A 328 -20.55 -13.40 -45.26
N ASN A 329 -20.68 -12.11 -44.99
CA ASN A 329 -21.94 -11.40 -44.75
C ASN A 329 -21.83 -9.93 -45.18
N GLU A 330 -22.88 -9.13 -44.97
CA GLU A 330 -22.89 -7.71 -45.35
C GLU A 330 -21.73 -6.90 -44.73
N GLU A 331 -21.36 -7.19 -43.49
CA GLU A 331 -20.27 -6.49 -42.79
C GLU A 331 -18.89 -6.84 -43.34
N THR A 332 -18.71 -8.05 -43.88
CA THR A 332 -17.40 -8.58 -44.31
C THR A 332 -17.23 -8.62 -45.82
N ALA A 333 -18.29 -8.45 -46.61
CA ALA A 333 -18.27 -8.57 -48.06
C ALA A 333 -17.27 -7.62 -48.75
N HIS A 334 -17.08 -6.43 -48.18
CA HIS A 334 -16.13 -5.42 -48.68
C HIS A 334 -14.67 -5.94 -48.74
N LEU A 335 -14.33 -6.98 -47.99
CA LEU A 335 -12.99 -7.56 -47.92
C LEU A 335 -12.57 -8.32 -49.20
N LEU A 336 -13.53 -8.72 -50.06
CA LEU A 336 -13.27 -9.35 -51.36
C LEU A 336 -13.07 -8.36 -52.51
N GLY A 337 -13.15 -7.05 -52.23
CA GLY A 337 -13.01 -6.02 -53.25
C GLY A 337 -14.19 -5.92 -54.23
N THR A 338 -15.32 -6.57 -53.96
CA THR A 338 -16.54 -6.44 -54.77
C THR A 338 -17.47 -5.40 -54.15
N THR A 339 -17.12 -4.11 -54.25
CA THR A 339 -18.02 -3.01 -53.84
C THR A 339 -18.87 -2.46 -54.98
N ASP A 340 -18.68 -2.96 -56.20
CA ASP A 340 -19.38 -2.45 -57.38
C ASP A 340 -20.42 -3.47 -57.90
N ASP A 341 -21.62 -2.99 -58.20
CA ASP A 341 -22.69 -3.77 -58.84
C ASP A 341 -22.19 -4.36 -60.16
N TRP A 342 -22.01 -5.68 -60.21
CA TRP A 342 -21.72 -6.39 -61.45
C TRP A 342 -22.92 -6.26 -62.41
N LYS A 343 -22.78 -5.44 -63.46
CA LYS A 343 -23.82 -5.18 -64.47
C LYS A 343 -24.02 -6.28 -65.53
N GLY A 344 -23.58 -7.52 -65.26
CA GLY A 344 -23.61 -8.62 -66.23
C GLY A 344 -22.62 -8.43 -67.39
N GLY A 345 -21.83 -9.47 -67.67
CA GLY A 345 -21.14 -9.60 -68.96
C GLY A 345 -21.91 -10.64 -69.76
N GLU A 346 -22.29 -10.32 -71.00
CA GLU A 346 -22.87 -11.31 -71.92
C GLU A 346 -21.86 -12.45 -72.10
N GLY A 347 -22.30 -13.68 -71.77
CA GLY A 347 -21.52 -14.91 -71.90
C GLY A 347 -21.71 -15.60 -73.23
#